data_AF-A0A7J6S360-F1
#
_entry.id   AF-A0A7J6S360-F1
#
_cell.length_a   1.000
_cell.length_b   1.000
_cell.length_c   1.000
_cell.angle_alpha   90.00
_cell.angle_beta   90.00
_cell.angle_gamma   90.00
#
_symmetry.space_group_name_H-M   'P 1'
#
loop_
_entity.id
_entity.type
_entity.pdbx_description
1 polymer ?
#
loop_
_entity_poly.entity_id
_entity_poly.type
_entity_poly.pdbx_seq_one_letter_code
_entity_poly.pdbx_strand_id
1 'polypeptide(L)'
;GQVNPPTLRVKAMEPILLLGAERFQNIDVRVRVRGGGYTSQIYAIRQAIAKGIVSYYQKYIDEVSKNEIRDILIAFDRSLLVADPRRCEPKKFGGRSARARFQKSYR
;
A
#
# COMPACT_ATOMS: atom_id res chain seq x y z
N GLY A 1 7.22 12.30 -13.67
CA GLY A 1 5.91 11.91 -14.21
C GLY A 1 4.86 12.20 -13.17
N GLN A 2 3.84 12.99 -13.49
CA GLN A 2 2.75 13.29 -12.57
C GLN A 2 1.84 12.06 -12.41
N VAL A 3 1.34 11.81 -11.20
CA VAL A 3 0.37 10.76 -10.88
C VAL A 3 -1.01 11.24 -11.35
N ASN A 4 -1.55 10.65 -12.42
CA ASN A 4 -2.88 10.92 -13.00
C ASN A 4 -3.70 9.62 -12.98
N PRO A 5 -4.81 9.48 -12.21
CA PRO A 5 -5.79 10.51 -11.85
C PRO A 5 -5.60 11.18 -10.47
N PRO A 6 -6.18 12.38 -10.26
CA PRO A 6 -6.06 13.15 -9.01
C PRO A 6 -6.58 12.43 -7.77
N THR A 7 -7.63 11.62 -7.91
CA THR A 7 -8.27 10.89 -6.81
C THR A 7 -7.32 9.89 -6.15
N LEU A 8 -6.44 9.27 -6.95
CA LEU A 8 -5.48 8.29 -6.47
C LEU A 8 -4.19 8.92 -5.94
N ARG A 9 -3.93 10.19 -6.28
CA ARG A 9 -2.83 10.95 -5.68
C ARG A 9 -3.07 11.16 -4.18
N VAL A 10 -4.32 11.43 -3.78
CA VAL A 10 -4.69 11.55 -2.36
C VAL A 10 -4.36 10.26 -1.61
N LYS A 11 -4.66 9.09 -2.20
CA LYS A 11 -4.33 7.78 -1.59
C LYS A 11 -2.85 7.60 -1.32
N ALA A 12 -1.97 8.07 -2.20
CA ALA A 12 -0.52 8.01 -1.96
C ALA A 12 -0.06 8.92 -0.81
N MET A 13 -0.74 10.05 -0.61
CA MET A 13 -0.38 11.08 0.36
C MET A 13 -1.00 10.87 1.75
N GLU A 14 -1.94 9.94 1.91
CA GLU A 14 -2.61 9.67 3.19
C GLU A 14 -1.65 9.51 4.39
N PRO A 15 -0.50 8.80 4.31
CA PRO A 15 0.42 8.72 5.45
C PRO A 15 0.96 10.08 5.90
N ILE A 16 1.16 11.00 4.97
CA ILE A 16 1.65 12.36 5.24
C ILE A 16 0.54 13.21 5.84
N LEU A 17 -0.68 13.09 5.30
CA LEU A 17 -1.85 13.82 5.80
C LEU A 17 -2.25 13.37 7.22
N LEU A 18 -2.13 12.08 7.54
CA LEU A 18 -2.48 11.54 8.86
C LEU A 18 -1.48 11.93 9.94
N LEU A 19 -0.19 11.94 9.61
CA LEU A 19 0.88 12.18 10.58
C LEU A 19 1.30 13.65 10.68
N GLY A 20 0.82 14.50 9.78
CA GLY A 20 1.19 15.91 9.66
C GLY A 20 2.50 16.10 8.89
N ALA A 21 2.59 17.22 8.16
CA ALA A 21 3.76 17.52 7.33
C ALA A 21 5.03 17.79 8.16
N GLU A 22 4.88 18.27 9.40
CA GLU A 22 6.01 18.50 10.32
C GLU A 22 6.89 17.27 10.51
N ARG A 23 6.30 16.07 10.61
CA ARG A 23 7.03 14.81 10.83
C ARG A 23 7.88 14.39 9.62
N PHE A 24 7.72 15.03 8.47
CA PHE A 24 8.45 14.76 7.23
C PHE A 24 9.43 15.87 6.84
N GLN A 25 9.48 17.01 7.54
CA GLN A 25 10.29 18.16 7.14
C GLN A 25 11.78 17.84 7.01
N ASN A 26 12.29 16.93 7.84
CA ASN A 26 13.71 16.53 7.87
C ASN A 26 13.98 15.23 7.09
N ILE A 27 13.03 14.76 6.28
CA ILE A 27 13.09 13.45 5.62
C ILE A 27 12.89 13.62 4.12
N ASP A 28 13.92 13.31 3.33
CA ASP A 28 13.79 13.16 1.89
C ASP A 28 13.37 11.72 1.52
N VAL A 29 12.30 11.57 0.76
CA VAL A 29 11.69 10.27 0.42
C VAL A 29 11.68 10.06 -1.08
N ARG A 30 12.51 9.12 -1.55
CA ARG A 30 12.54 8.69 -2.95
C ARG A 30 12.01 7.28 -3.13
N VAL A 31 10.84 7.16 -3.77
CA VAL A 31 10.19 5.86 -4.04
C VAL A 31 10.33 5.48 -5.51
N ARG A 32 10.73 4.23 -5.79
CA ARG A 32 10.72 3.62 -7.12
C ARG A 32 9.87 2.35 -7.07
N VAL A 33 8.87 2.24 -7.96
CA VAL A 33 7.99 1.07 -8.04
C VAL A 33 8.07 0.46 -9.45
N ARG A 34 8.03 -0.87 -9.54
CA ARG A 34 8.03 -1.64 -10.80
C ARG A 34 7.06 -2.82 -10.68
N GLY A 35 6.43 -3.19 -11.79
CA GLY A 35 5.43 -4.26 -11.84
C GLY A 35 4.06 -3.84 -11.29
N GLY A 36 3.07 -4.75 -11.40
CA GLY A 36 1.68 -4.46 -11.02
C GLY A 36 0.94 -3.52 -11.98
N GLY A 37 -0.34 -3.27 -11.70
CA GLY A 37 -1.15 -2.26 -12.38
C GLY A 37 -1.12 -0.91 -11.67
N TYR A 38 -1.67 0.12 -12.32
CA TYR A 38 -1.64 1.51 -11.86
C TYR A 38 -2.08 1.69 -10.40
N THR A 39 -3.24 1.13 -10.04
CA THR A 39 -3.77 1.20 -8.67
C THR A 39 -2.86 0.48 -7.67
N SER A 40 -2.43 -0.74 -7.97
CA SER A 40 -1.55 -1.52 -7.09
C SER A 40 -0.22 -0.83 -6.83
N GLN A 41 0.32 -0.10 -7.80
CA GLN A 41 1.54 0.69 -7.62
C GLN A 41 1.32 1.84 -6.64
N ILE A 42 0.18 2.53 -6.69
CA ILE A 42 -0.16 3.59 -5.73
C ILE A 42 -0.28 3.04 -4.31
N TYR A 43 -0.93 1.89 -4.13
CA TYR A 43 -0.99 1.23 -2.82
C TYR A 43 0.42 0.81 -2.34
N ALA A 44 1.30 0.39 -3.25
CA ALA A 44 2.69 0.09 -2.91
C ALA A 44 3.47 1.35 -2.47
N ILE A 45 3.28 2.49 -3.15
CA ILE A 45 3.88 3.79 -2.76
C ILE A 45 3.38 4.20 -1.38
N ARG A 46 2.06 4.19 -1.18
CA ARG A 46 1.39 4.51 0.08
C ARG A 46 1.98 3.68 1.23
N GLN A 47 2.12 2.38 1.02
CA GLN A 47 2.68 1.47 2.01
C GLN A 47 4.18 1.70 2.25
N ALA A 48 4.95 2.02 1.21
CA ALA A 48 6.38 2.30 1.33
C ALA A 48 6.65 3.55 2.17
N ILE A 49 5.87 4.62 1.99
CA ILE A 49 5.98 5.86 2.77
C ILE A 49 5.66 5.57 4.25
N ALA A 50 4.55 4.89 4.53
CA ALA A 50 4.14 4.55 5.89
C ALA A 50 5.14 3.64 6.63
N LYS A 51 5.71 2.64 5.95
CA LYS A 51 6.77 1.80 6.54
C LYS A 51 8.07 2.57 6.74
N GLY A 52 8.42 3.43 5.78
CA GLY A 52 9.64 4.23 5.83
C GLY A 52 9.67 5.14 7.06
N ILE A 53 8.59 5.88 7.31
CA ILE A 53 8.51 6.80 8.46
C ILE A 53 8.60 6.05 9.80
N VAL A 54 7.89 4.93 9.95
CA VAL A 54 7.97 4.09 11.15
C VAL A 54 9.40 3.57 11.37
N SER A 55 10.06 3.10 10.32
CA SER A 55 11.44 2.61 10.41
C SER A 55 12.46 3.70 10.71
N TYR A 56 12.22 4.93 10.22
CA TYR A 56 13.08 6.07 10.48
C TYR A 56 13.03 6.46 11.96
N TYR A 57 11.82 6.62 12.51
CA TYR A 57 11.62 6.93 13.92
C TYR A 57 12.17 5.83 14.84
N GLN A 58 12.00 4.56 14.46
CA GLN A 58 12.56 3.42 15.20
C GLN A 58 14.09 3.49 15.33
N LYS A 59 14.78 3.96 14.28
CA LYS A 59 16.26 3.94 14.22
C LYS A 59 16.91 5.24 14.70
N TYR A 60 16.28 6.39 14.45
CA TYR A 60 16.93 7.70 14.57
C TYR A 60 16.29 8.63 15.61
N ILE A 61 15.12 8.30 16.16
CA ILE A 61 14.40 9.15 17.11
C ILE A 61 14.20 8.40 18.43
N ASP A 62 13.08 7.69 18.60
CA ASP A 62 12.77 6.93 19.82
C ASP A 62 11.59 5.96 19.60
N GLU A 63 11.43 5.02 20.53
CA GLU A 63 10.41 3.96 20.45
C GLU A 63 8.99 4.48 20.78
N VAL A 64 8.86 5.54 21.59
CA VAL A 64 7.56 6.11 22.01
C VAL A 64 6.89 6.79 20.83
N SER A 65 7.59 7.73 20.20
CA SER A 65 7.18 8.44 18.99
C SER A 65 6.90 7.46 17.84
N LYS A 66 7.72 6.42 17.70
CA LYS A 66 7.49 5.35 16.72
C LYS A 66 6.19 4.58 16.99
N ASN A 67 5.88 4.27 18.26
CA ASN A 67 4.65 3.55 18.60
C ASN A 67 3.42 4.44 18.38
N GLU A 68 3.49 5.72 18.72
CA GLU A 68 2.41 6.68 18.41
C GLU A 68 2.11 6.75 16.90
N ILE A 69 3.15 6.90 16.07
CA ILE A 69 3.00 6.89 14.60
C ILE A 69 2.37 5.58 14.12
N ARG A 70 2.85 4.45 14.63
CA ARG A 70 2.35 3.12 14.27
C ARG A 70 0.87 2.98 14.61
N ASP A 71 0.46 3.43 15.79
CA ASP A 71 -0.91 3.29 16.28
C ASP A 71 -1.87 4.17 15.48
N ILE A 72 -1.48 5.40 15.13
CA ILE A 72 -2.26 6.28 14.23
C ILE A 72 -2.46 5.61 12.87
N LEU A 73 -1.40 5.04 12.28
CA LEU A 73 -1.47 4.40 10.97
C LEU A 73 -2.35 3.13 10.99
N ILE A 74 -2.23 2.29 12.04
CA ILE A 74 -3.04 1.07 12.18
C ILE A 74 -4.51 1.40 12.44
N ALA A 75 -4.79 2.42 13.26
CA ALA A 75 -6.15 2.86 13.56
C ALA A 75 -6.88 3.35 12.31
N PHE A 76 -6.16 4.00 11.39
CA PHE A 76 -6.74 4.41 10.11
C PHE A 76 -6.91 3.23 9.14
N ASP A 77 -5.82 2.51 8.82
CA ASP A 77 -5.84 1.43 7.85
C ASP A 77 -4.63 0.50 8.03
N ARG A 78 -4.88 -0.75 8.43
CA ARG A 78 -3.85 -1.77 8.62
C ARG A 78 -2.99 -2.01 7.37
N SER A 79 -3.53 -1.79 6.16
CA SER A 79 -2.80 -1.99 4.90
C SER A 79 -1.63 -1.02 4.71
N LEU A 80 -1.58 0.09 5.47
CA LEU A 80 -0.46 1.02 5.50
C LEU A 80 0.83 0.37 6.01
N LEU A 81 0.73 -0.61 6.92
CA LEU A 81 1.89 -1.30 7.49
C LEU A 81 1.96 -2.77 7.11
N VAL A 82 0.83 -3.44 6.87
CA VAL A 82 0.78 -4.87 6.57
C VAL A 82 0.40 -5.06 5.11
N ALA A 83 1.21 -5.80 4.35
CA ALA A 83 0.94 -6.04 2.93
C ALA A 83 -0.19 -7.05 2.78
N ASP A 84 -1.06 -6.81 1.81
CA ASP A 84 -2.10 -7.75 1.45
C ASP A 84 -1.48 -8.97 0.73
N PRO A 85 -1.60 -10.20 1.27
CA PRO A 85 -0.96 -11.38 0.70
C PRO A 85 -1.66 -11.91 -0.56
N ARG A 86 -2.81 -11.35 -0.97
CA ARG A 86 -3.60 -11.86 -2.09
C ARG A 86 -2.81 -11.88 -3.41
N ARG A 87 -2.92 -12.99 -4.14
CA ARG A 87 -2.35 -13.20 -5.49
C ARG A 87 -3.40 -13.86 -6.38
N CYS A 88 -3.29 -13.64 -7.68
CA CYS A 88 -4.17 -14.30 -8.64
C CYS A 88 -3.95 -15.81 -8.61
N GLU A 89 -5.03 -16.57 -8.39
CA GLU A 89 -4.99 -18.03 -8.48
C GLU A 89 -4.64 -18.47 -9.92
N PRO A 90 -3.85 -19.55 -10.09
CA PRO A 90 -3.58 -20.10 -11.41
C PRO A 90 -4.86 -20.55 -12.13
N LYS A 91 -4.88 -20.42 -13.46
CA LYS A 91 -5.95 -20.96 -14.30
C LYS A 91 -5.99 -22.50 -14.19
N LYS A 92 -7.18 -23.08 -14.07
CA LYS A 92 -7.40 -24.54 -14.11
C LYS A 92 -7.95 -24.95 -15.49
N PHE A 93 -7.69 -26.19 -15.91
CA PHE A 93 -8.19 -26.73 -17.19
C PHE A 93 -9.72 -26.81 -17.21
N GLY A 94 -10.36 -26.98 -18.38
CA GLY A 94 -11.82 -27.16 -18.46
C GLY A 94 -12.64 -25.93 -18.05
N GLY A 95 -12.06 -24.74 -18.23
CA GLY A 95 -12.66 -23.49 -17.77
C GLY A 95 -11.92 -22.25 -18.30
N ARG A 96 -12.58 -21.09 -18.19
CA ARG A 96 -12.01 -19.80 -18.63
C ARG A 96 -11.07 -19.18 -17.58
N SER A 97 -11.26 -19.48 -16.29
CA SER A 97 -10.51 -18.87 -15.19
C SER A 97 -10.16 -19.89 -14.09
N ALA A 98 -9.58 -19.44 -12.98
CA ALA A 98 -9.18 -20.32 -11.87
C ALA A 98 -10.34 -21.16 -11.29
N ARG A 99 -11.57 -20.61 -11.31
CA ARG A 99 -12.76 -21.26 -10.73
C ARG A 99 -13.92 -21.44 -11.71
N ALA A 100 -13.98 -20.67 -12.79
CA ALA A 100 -15.06 -20.80 -13.78
C ALA A 100 -14.88 -22.06 -14.63
N ARG A 101 -15.92 -22.87 -14.77
CA ARG A 101 -15.97 -24.05 -15.65
C ARG A 101 -16.79 -23.76 -16.90
N PHE A 102 -16.52 -24.47 -17.99
CA PHE A 102 -17.38 -24.40 -19.16
C PHE A 102 -18.78 -24.96 -18.83
N GLN A 103 -19.81 -24.30 -19.35
CA GLN A 103 -21.20 -24.72 -19.17
C GLN A 103 -21.42 -26.07 -19.86
N LYS A 104 -22.08 -27.00 -19.18
CA LYS A 104 -22.57 -28.26 -19.79
C LYS A 104 -23.95 -28.01 -20.41
N SER A 105 -24.22 -28.67 -21.53
CA SER A 105 -25.46 -28.51 -22.31
C SER A 105 -26.65 -29.29 -21.75
N TYR A 106 -26.41 -30.20 -20.81
CA TYR A 106 -27.42 -31.06 -20.19
C TYR A 106 -27.40 -30.88 -18.67
N ARG A 107 -28.49 -31.31 -18.01
CA ARG A 107 -28.60 -31.34 -16.55
C ARG A 107 -28.08 -32.65 -15.99
#